data_AF-A0A971X888-F1
#
_entry.id   AF-A0A971X888-F1
#
_cell.length_a   1.000
_cell.length_b   1.000
_cell.length_c   1.000
_cell.angle_alpha   90.00
_cell.angle_beta   90.00
_cell.angle_gamma   90.00
#
_symmetry.space_group_name_H-M   'P 1'
#
loop_
_entity.id
_entity.type
_entity.pdbx_description
1 polymer ?
#
loop_
_entity_poly.entity_id
_entity_poly.type
_entity_poly.pdbx_seq_one_letter_code
_entity_poly.pdbx_strand_id
1 'polypeptide(L)'
;MSAKRKTGERDAKNMLIILGSIIVAGIAIALILSLVSGTGKAALQDGKDYDITHVRGNRYQVIDDEGNVIELTRVSTELYKDLRGRSYRFVSGSPYKYMGNK
;
A
#
# COMPACT_ATOMS: atom_id res chain seq x y z
N MET A 1 -60.61 -19.10 1.50
CA MET A 1 -59.57 -18.58 0.57
C MET A 1 -58.31 -18.31 1.38
N SER A 2 -57.25 -19.09 1.18
CA SER A 2 -56.00 -18.96 1.97
C SER A 2 -55.00 -18.06 1.24
N ALA A 3 -54.65 -16.94 1.85
CA ALA A 3 -53.71 -15.97 1.29
C ALA A 3 -52.27 -16.52 1.37
N LYS A 4 -51.74 -16.96 0.23
CA LYS A 4 -50.31 -17.28 0.05
C LYS A 4 -49.51 -15.99 0.28
N ARG A 5 -48.92 -15.84 1.47
CA ARG A 5 -48.06 -14.70 1.83
C ARG A 5 -46.82 -14.65 0.91
N LYS A 6 -46.79 -13.69 -0.02
CA LYS A 6 -45.62 -13.27 -0.79
C LYS A 6 -44.64 -12.47 0.09
N THR A 7 -44.23 -13.01 1.23
CA THR A 7 -43.39 -12.29 2.20
C THR A 7 -41.90 -12.67 2.09
N GLY A 8 -41.55 -13.82 1.50
CA GLY A 8 -40.16 -14.28 1.42
C GLY A 8 -39.28 -13.65 0.32
N GLU A 9 -39.87 -13.16 -0.79
CA GLU A 9 -39.09 -12.76 -1.97
C GLU A 9 -38.51 -11.33 -1.85
N ARG A 10 -39.24 -10.42 -1.19
CA ARG A 10 -38.77 -9.04 -0.95
C ARG A 10 -37.65 -8.98 0.08
N ASP A 11 -37.73 -9.80 1.12
CA ASP A 11 -36.73 -9.87 2.17
C ASP A 11 -35.41 -10.44 1.64
N ALA A 12 -35.49 -11.51 0.84
CA ALA A 12 -34.33 -12.09 0.16
C ALA A 12 -33.69 -11.10 -0.85
N LYS A 13 -34.50 -10.34 -1.60
CA LYS A 13 -33.99 -9.31 -2.52
C LYS A 13 -33.30 -8.17 -1.77
N ASN A 14 -33.89 -7.68 -0.68
CA ASN A 14 -33.28 -6.62 0.13
C ASN A 14 -31.99 -7.11 0.80
N MET A 15 -31.97 -8.35 1.29
CA MET A 15 -30.77 -8.98 1.84
C MET A 15 -29.64 -9.09 0.81
N LEU A 16 -29.96 -9.47 -0.44
CA LEU A 16 -28.97 -9.52 -1.52
C LEU A 16 -28.43 -8.14 -1.89
N ILE A 17 -29.29 -7.10 -1.87
CA ILE A 17 -28.86 -5.71 -2.13
C ILE A 17 -27.91 -5.24 -1.03
N ILE A 18 -28.24 -5.50 0.25
CA ILE A 18 -27.39 -5.13 1.38
C ILE A 18 -26.05 -5.86 1.29
N LEU A 19 -26.07 -7.17 1.05
CA LEU A 19 -24.85 -7.97 0.94
C LEU A 19 -23.96 -7.49 -0.22
N GLY A 20 -24.56 -7.22 -1.38
CA GLY A 20 -23.86 -6.65 -2.53
C GLY A 20 -23.23 -5.29 -2.21
N SER A 21 -23.94 -4.42 -1.49
CA SER A 21 -23.41 -3.10 -1.11
C SER A 21 -22.20 -3.18 -0.18
N ILE A 22 -22.18 -4.14 0.76
CA ILE A 22 -21.06 -4.38 1.67
C ILE A 22 -19.84 -4.88 0.90
N ILE A 23 -20.03 -5.81 -0.04
CA ILE A 23 -18.95 -6.32 -0.88
C ILE A 23 -18.35 -5.20 -1.73
N VAL A 24 -19.18 -4.38 -2.38
CA VAL A 24 -18.73 -3.26 -3.19
C VAL A 24 -17.98 -2.23 -2.34
N ALA A 25 -18.49 -1.88 -1.15
CA ALA A 25 -17.81 -0.98 -0.23
C ALA A 25 -16.47 -1.55 0.24
N GLY A 26 -16.41 -2.84 0.57
CA GLY A 26 -15.17 -3.51 0.97
C GLY A 26 -14.10 -3.50 -0.13
N ILE A 27 -14.50 -3.77 -1.37
CA ILE A 27 -13.59 -3.70 -2.54
C ILE A 27 -13.12 -2.26 -2.76
N ALA A 28 -14.02 -1.27 -2.69
CA ALA A 28 -13.66 0.13 -2.85
C ALA A 28 -12.65 0.60 -1.79
N ILE A 29 -12.84 0.21 -0.53
CA ILE A 29 -11.90 0.51 0.56
C ILE A 29 -10.55 -0.16 0.31
N ALA A 30 -10.54 -1.45 -0.08
CA ALA A 30 -9.30 -2.16 -0.39
C ALA A 30 -8.54 -1.52 -1.56
N LEU A 31 -9.25 -1.05 -2.60
CA LEU A 31 -8.67 -0.32 -3.72
C LEU A 31 -8.09 1.03 -3.28
N ILE A 32 -8.81 1.81 -2.46
CA ILE A 32 -8.33 3.09 -1.92
C ILE A 32 -7.09 2.88 -1.05
N LEU A 33 -7.09 1.88 -0.18
CA LEU A 33 -5.92 1.53 0.62
C LEU A 33 -4.75 1.10 -0.27
N SER A 34 -4.99 0.33 -1.33
CA SER A 34 -3.93 -0.03 -2.30
C SER A 34 -3.38 1.17 -3.07
N LEU A 35 -4.20 2.19 -3.32
CA LEU A 35 -3.81 3.46 -3.95
C LEU A 35 -2.98 4.33 -3.00
N VAL A 36 -3.35 4.40 -1.72
CA VAL A 36 -2.60 5.15 -0.69
C VAL A 36 -1.28 4.47 -0.34
N SER A 37 -1.27 3.13 -0.21
CA SER A 37 -0.06 2.38 0.13
C SER A 37 0.92 2.21 -1.05
N GLY A 38 0.48 2.49 -2.29
CA GLY A 38 1.26 2.24 -3.50
C GLY A 38 1.77 3.49 -4.23
N THR A 39 1.50 4.70 -3.72
CA THR A 39 1.84 5.95 -4.43
C THR A 39 3.00 6.70 -3.79
N GLY A 40 4.11 6.00 -3.53
CA GLY A 40 5.42 6.61 -3.38
C GLY A 40 5.89 7.24 -4.71
N LYS A 41 5.24 8.32 -5.15
CA LYS A 41 5.72 9.16 -6.26
C LYS A 41 7.06 9.78 -5.91
N ALA A 42 7.29 10.05 -4.62
CA ALA A 42 8.53 10.57 -4.08
C ALA A 42 9.69 9.59 -4.35
N ALA A 43 10.77 10.12 -4.94
CA ALA A 43 12.08 9.49 -4.84
C ALA A 43 12.67 9.92 -3.50
N LEU A 44 13.52 9.08 -2.90
CA LEU A 44 14.40 9.59 -1.85
C LEU A 44 15.30 10.65 -2.48
N GLN A 45 15.24 11.87 -1.93
CA GLN A 45 16.10 12.97 -2.35
C GLN A 45 17.54 12.70 -1.92
N ASP A 46 18.47 13.02 -2.80
CA ASP A 46 19.90 12.89 -2.55
C ASP A 46 20.35 13.83 -1.42
N GLY A 47 21.18 13.35 -0.52
CA GLY A 47 21.73 14.15 0.58
C GLY A 47 20.78 14.44 1.74
N LYS A 48 19.58 13.86 1.74
CA LYS A 48 18.70 13.84 2.93
C LYS A 48 18.98 12.62 3.80
N ASP A 49 18.80 12.81 5.10
CA ASP A 49 18.71 11.72 6.06
C ASP A 49 17.26 11.24 6.12
N TYR A 50 17.07 9.94 6.13
CA TYR A 50 15.79 9.33 6.46
C TYR A 50 16.00 8.21 7.46
N ASP A 51 14.92 7.78 8.11
CA ASP A 51 14.92 6.59 8.94
C ASP A 51 14.44 5.40 8.11
N ILE A 52 15.23 4.32 8.10
CA ILE A 52 14.83 3.06 7.48
C ILE A 52 14.25 2.12 8.53
N THR A 53 13.00 1.74 8.36
CA THR A 53 12.32 0.79 9.22
C THR A 53 12.33 -0.58 8.56
N HIS A 54 12.79 -1.60 9.30
CA HIS A 54 12.65 -2.99 8.86
C HIS A 54 11.21 -3.45 9.07
N VAL A 55 10.58 -3.95 8.02
CA VAL A 55 9.19 -4.41 8.08
C VAL A 55 9.14 -5.92 8.23
N ARG A 56 9.67 -6.64 7.23
CA ARG A 56 9.66 -8.12 7.20
C ARG A 56 10.58 -8.66 6.12
N GLY A 57 11.38 -9.67 6.44
CA GLY A 57 12.27 -10.32 5.47
C GLY A 57 13.21 -9.31 4.83
N ASN A 58 13.18 -9.20 3.50
CA ASN A 58 13.96 -8.21 2.75
C ASN A 58 13.22 -6.89 2.51
N ARG A 59 12.04 -6.67 3.10
CA ARG A 59 11.27 -5.44 2.95
C ARG A 59 11.57 -4.44 4.06
N TYR A 60 11.78 -3.21 3.62
CA TYR A 60 12.07 -2.04 4.43
C TYR A 60 11.18 -0.90 3.96
N GLN A 61 10.97 0.08 4.82
CA GLN A 61 10.19 1.26 4.52
C GLN A 61 10.95 2.50 4.97
N VAL A 62 10.81 3.57 4.20
CA VAL A 62 11.23 4.92 4.58
C VAL A 62 9.99 5.79 4.58
N ILE A 63 9.87 6.63 5.61
CA ILE A 63 8.84 7.67 5.68
C ILE A 63 9.57 8.99 5.48
N ASP A 64 9.17 9.76 4.46
CA ASP A 64 9.73 11.09 4.24
C ASP A 64 9.10 12.15 5.14
N ASP A 65 9.64 13.37 5.12
CA ASP A 65 9.17 14.50 5.91
C ASP A 65 7.71 14.90 5.62
N GLU A 66 7.20 14.51 4.45
CA GLU A 66 5.82 14.74 4.02
C GLU A 66 4.87 13.60 4.46
N GLY A 67 5.41 12.56 5.10
CA GLY A 67 4.68 11.38 5.54
C GLY A 67 4.47 10.35 4.43
N ASN A 68 5.10 10.48 3.27
CA ASN A 68 5.01 9.50 2.20
C ASN A 68 5.82 8.26 2.55
N VAL A 69 5.21 7.09 2.37
CA VAL A 69 5.87 5.80 2.60
C VAL A 69 6.49 5.30 1.29
N ILE A 70 7.79 5.07 1.33
CA ILE A 70 8.56 4.48 0.23
C ILE A 70 8.96 3.07 0.64
N GLU A 71 8.35 2.07 0.00
CA GLU A 71 8.75 0.68 0.19
C GLU A 71 10.03 0.35 -0.56
N LEU A 72 10.94 -0.33 0.14
CA LEU A 72 12.24 -0.73 -0.33
C LEU A 72 12.42 -2.24 -0.15
N THR A 73 13.02 -2.88 -1.14
CA THR A 73 13.50 -4.25 -1.06
C THR A 73 15.02 -4.24 -0.99
N ARG A 74 15.57 -4.83 0.07
CA ARG A 74 17.01 -5.01 0.23
C ARG A 74 17.51 -6.04 -0.77
N VAL A 75 18.43 -5.62 -1.63
CA VAL A 75 19.10 -6.45 -2.64
C VAL A 75 20.46 -6.94 -2.15
N SER A 76 21.18 -6.10 -1.39
CA SER A 76 22.44 -6.47 -0.74
C SER A 76 22.63 -5.71 0.57
N THR A 77 23.78 -5.85 1.23
CA THR A 77 24.05 -5.23 2.53
C THR A 77 23.74 -3.73 2.54
N GLU A 78 24.07 -3.03 1.45
CA GLU A 78 23.93 -1.58 1.33
C GLU A 78 22.94 -1.16 0.22
N LEU A 79 22.51 -2.09 -0.65
CA LEU A 79 21.70 -1.76 -1.82
C LEU A 79 20.23 -2.10 -1.59
N TYR A 80 19.37 -1.14 -1.88
CA TYR A 80 17.92 -1.25 -1.76
C TYR A 80 17.28 -0.77 -3.06
N LYS A 81 16.17 -1.39 -3.44
CA LYS A 81 15.38 -1.01 -4.61
C LYS A 81 13.95 -0.71 -4.22
N ASP A 82 13.38 0.35 -4.76
CA ASP A 82 11.93 0.55 -4.63
C ASP A 82 11.14 -0.25 -5.66
N LEU A 83 9.81 -0.18 -5.55
CA LEU A 83 8.86 -0.81 -6.47
C LEU A 83 9.02 -0.34 -7.93
N ARG A 84 9.67 0.81 -8.16
CA ARG A 84 9.92 1.38 -9.49
C ARG A 84 11.30 1.01 -10.04
N GLY A 85 12.08 0.21 -9.30
CA GLY A 85 13.42 -0.22 -9.68
C GLY A 85 14.52 0.82 -9.40
N ARG A 86 14.19 1.96 -8.77
CA ARG A 86 15.20 2.97 -8.39
C ARG A 86 16.07 2.38 -7.30
N SER A 87 17.38 2.57 -7.42
CA SER A 87 18.37 1.96 -6.53
C SER A 87 18.94 3.00 -5.56
N TYR A 88 19.00 2.62 -4.28
CA TYR A 88 19.43 3.46 -3.17
C TYR A 88 20.52 2.74 -2.39
N ARG A 89 21.55 3.49 -1.99
CA ARG A 89 22.65 2.95 -1.17
C ARG A 89 22.63 3.55 0.22
N PHE A 90 22.60 2.68 1.22
CA PHE A 90 22.58 3.03 2.63
C PHE A 90 23.93 2.65 3.23
N VAL A 91 24.68 3.65 3.70
CA VAL A 91 25.97 3.47 4.35
C VAL A 91 25.80 3.86 5.80
N SER A 92 26.22 3.00 6.73
CA SER A 92 26.10 3.23 8.17
C SER A 92 26.72 4.59 8.55
N GLY A 93 25.90 5.53 9.03
CA GLY A 93 26.36 6.85 9.50
C GLY A 93 26.50 7.94 8.42
N SER A 94 25.83 7.84 7.27
CA SER A 94 25.82 8.93 6.27
C SER A 94 24.47 9.14 5.59
N PRO A 95 24.15 10.38 5.16
CA PRO A 95 22.95 10.70 4.40
C PRO A 95 22.89 9.92 3.10
N TYR A 96 21.68 9.70 2.64
CA TYR A 96 21.36 8.78 1.56
C TYR A 96 22.05 9.21 0.26
N LYS A 97 22.59 8.23 -0.48
CA LYS A 97 23.11 8.45 -1.84
C LYS A 97 22.24 7.71 -2.86
N TYR A 98 21.46 8.48 -3.63
CA TYR A 98 20.77 8.03 -4.82
C TYR A 98 21.80 7.57 -5.86
N MET A 99 21.67 6.33 -6.33
CA MET A 99 22.62 5.71 -7.25
C MET A 99 22.17 5.77 -8.72
N GLY A 100 21.04 6.44 -9.02
CA GLY A 100 20.44 6.45 -10.35
C GLY A 100 19.54 5.25 -10.64
N ASN A 101 18.94 5.24 -11.84
CA ASN A 101 18.26 4.07 -12.39
C ASN A 101 19.31 3.16 -13.06
N LYS A 102 19.37 1.89 -12.65
CA LYS A 102 20.05 0.82 -13.38
C LYS A 102 19.08 -0.33 -13.62
#